data_AF-A0A9P1EPA3-F1
#
_entry.id   AF-A0A9P1EPA3-F1
#
_cell.length_a   1.000
_cell.length_b   1.000
_cell.length_c   1.000
_cell.angle_alpha   90.00
_cell.angle_beta   90.00
_cell.angle_gamma   90.00
#
_symmetry.space_group_name_H-M   'P 1'
#
loop_
_entity.id
_entity.type
_entity.pdbx_description
1 polymer ?
#
loop_
_entity_poly.entity_id
_entity_poly.type
_entity_poly.pdbx_seq_one_letter_code
_entity_poly.pdbx_strand_id
1 'polypeptide(L)'
;MACSAVTCLLLFAATYAARNFHLADGAQRKIHITDDLDDVVDDEEDDAWREWGKKTSSPPEFDPPPMDFSDMDPSQMQAEMMKRQFGPVFGFAKLRLGTRRTSEMVSEIAMKWTKLARTGAIEAKFMGFDVSTIMFTMEKGQDTLELKDFLLSQPEAYEIKMGDQLFRRPGDPPFEEVFEKLQTEKNKKESTNVKAEEMHEEL
;
A
#
# COMPACT_ATOMS: atom_id res chain seq x y z
N MET A 1 80.65 38.00 -16.86
CA MET A 1 79.73 37.09 -16.14
C MET A 1 78.41 36.83 -16.89
N ALA A 2 78.38 36.88 -18.24
CA ALA A 2 77.17 36.56 -19.03
C ALA A 2 77.25 35.21 -19.78
N CYS A 3 78.45 34.71 -20.10
CA CYS A 3 78.62 33.43 -20.83
C CYS A 3 78.31 32.17 -20.00
N SER A 4 78.40 32.24 -18.66
CA SER A 4 78.13 31.07 -17.80
C SER A 4 76.64 30.87 -17.52
N ALA A 5 75.85 31.95 -17.52
CA ALA A 5 74.40 31.87 -17.32
C ALA A 5 73.68 31.33 -18.57
N VAL A 6 74.10 31.72 -19.78
CA VAL A 6 73.51 31.25 -21.05
C VAL A 6 73.79 29.76 -21.28
N THR A 7 74.98 29.28 -20.91
CA THR A 7 75.33 27.85 -21.01
C THR A 7 74.57 27.00 -20.00
N CYS A 8 74.34 27.49 -18.78
CA CYS A 8 73.47 26.79 -17.81
C CYS A 8 72.00 26.75 -18.25
N LEU A 9 71.48 27.82 -18.85
CA LEU A 9 70.08 27.89 -19.30
C LEU A 9 69.81 26.94 -20.48
N LEU A 10 70.77 26.80 -21.41
CA LEU A 10 70.68 25.83 -22.51
C LEU A 10 70.76 24.37 -22.03
N LEU A 11 71.61 24.07 -21.03
CA LEU A 11 71.67 22.72 -20.43
C LEU A 11 70.40 22.38 -19.63
N PHE A 12 69.79 23.36 -18.96
CA PHE A 12 68.51 23.16 -18.28
C PHE A 12 67.34 22.94 -19.27
N ALA A 13 67.31 23.65 -20.40
CA ALA A 13 66.31 23.44 -21.43
C ALA A 13 66.43 22.06 -22.11
N ALA A 14 67.66 21.61 -22.39
CA ALA A 14 67.91 20.30 -22.99
C ALA A 14 67.54 19.13 -22.04
N THR A 15 67.75 19.30 -20.73
CA THR A 15 67.36 18.30 -19.73
C THR A 15 65.87 18.29 -19.41
N TYR A 16 65.16 19.42 -19.55
CA TYR A 16 63.70 19.46 -19.44
C TYR A 16 62.97 18.87 -20.65
N ALA A 17 63.49 19.07 -21.86
CA ALA A 17 62.91 18.51 -23.07
C ALA A 17 63.10 16.98 -23.17
N ALA A 18 64.20 16.44 -22.63
CA ALA A 18 64.49 15.01 -22.64
C ALA A 18 63.74 14.20 -21.56
N ARG A 19 63.16 14.85 -20.53
CA ARG A 19 62.54 14.15 -19.39
C ARG A 19 61.04 13.85 -19.53
N ASN A 20 60.37 14.36 -20.57
CA ASN A 20 58.93 14.17 -20.76
C ASN A 20 58.55 13.34 -21.99
N PHE A 21 59.51 12.63 -22.59
CA PHE A 21 59.21 11.53 -23.51
C PHE A 21 59.48 10.20 -22.81
N HIS A 22 58.73 9.93 -21.74
CA HIS A 22 58.30 8.55 -21.53
C HIS A 22 57.34 8.26 -22.67
N LEU A 23 57.89 7.74 -23.77
CA LEU A 23 57.13 6.95 -24.71
C LEU A 23 56.55 5.82 -23.86
N ALA A 24 55.30 5.98 -23.42
CA ALA A 24 54.54 4.86 -22.93
C ALA A 24 54.51 3.90 -24.11
N ASP A 25 55.35 2.87 -24.03
CA ASP A 25 55.23 1.67 -24.84
C ASP A 25 53.94 0.98 -24.37
N GLY A 26 52.81 1.64 -24.64
CA GLY A 26 51.51 1.04 -24.76
C GLY A 26 51.54 0.25 -26.05
N ALA A 27 52.40 -0.77 -26.07
CA ALA A 27 52.22 -1.94 -26.90
C ALA A 27 50.76 -2.30 -26.67
N GLN A 28 49.94 -1.94 -27.65
CA GLN A 28 48.54 -2.27 -27.70
C GLN A 28 48.49 -3.79 -27.76
N ARG A 29 48.54 -4.42 -26.59
CA ARG A 29 47.92 -5.69 -26.37
C ARG A 29 46.45 -5.38 -26.54
N LYS A 30 46.02 -5.33 -27.80
CA LYS A 30 44.62 -5.36 -28.15
C LYS A 30 44.19 -6.71 -27.59
N ILE A 31 43.62 -6.69 -26.40
CA ILE A 31 42.97 -7.86 -25.82
C ILE A 31 41.84 -8.11 -26.81
N HIS A 32 42.09 -9.04 -27.73
CA HIS A 32 41.06 -9.49 -28.64
C HIS A 32 40.19 -10.40 -27.78
N ILE A 33 39.15 -9.81 -27.21
CA ILE A 33 38.05 -10.57 -26.66
C ILE A 33 37.46 -11.28 -27.87
N THR A 34 37.68 -12.60 -27.94
CA THR A 34 37.02 -13.46 -28.91
C THR A 34 35.51 -13.28 -28.77
N ASP A 35 34.82 -13.14 -29.89
CA ASP A 35 33.35 -12.94 -29.95
C ASP A 35 32.56 -14.15 -29.44
N ASP A 36 33.24 -15.27 -29.20
CA ASP A 36 32.70 -16.45 -28.54
C ASP A 36 32.64 -16.20 -27.02
N LEU A 37 31.63 -15.44 -26.59
CA LEU A 37 31.21 -15.27 -25.18
C LEU A 37 30.39 -16.48 -24.67
N ASP A 38 30.58 -17.66 -25.26
CA ASP A 38 29.88 -18.91 -24.91
C ASP A 38 30.35 -19.47 -23.55
N ASP A 39 31.47 -18.98 -23.01
CA ASP A 39 32.01 -19.34 -21.69
C ASP A 39 31.56 -18.41 -20.55
N VAL A 40 30.87 -17.31 -20.88
CA VAL A 40 30.25 -16.42 -19.91
C VAL A 40 28.93 -17.03 -19.48
N VAL A 41 28.96 -17.78 -18.38
CA VAL A 41 27.75 -18.17 -17.67
C VAL A 41 27.20 -16.92 -17.00
N ASP A 42 26.10 -16.39 -17.51
CA ASP A 42 25.33 -15.32 -16.87
C ASP A 42 24.59 -15.91 -15.66
N ASP A 43 25.30 -16.02 -14.54
CA ASP A 43 24.77 -16.46 -13.25
C ASP A 43 23.96 -15.36 -12.53
N GLU A 44 23.83 -14.18 -13.15
CA GLU A 44 22.96 -13.07 -12.73
C GLU A 44 21.63 -13.02 -13.51
N GLU A 45 21.32 -14.04 -14.30
CA GLU A 45 19.99 -14.23 -14.91
C GLU A 45 19.04 -14.85 -13.88
N ASP A 46 18.36 -13.99 -13.11
CA ASP A 46 17.28 -14.22 -12.14
C ASP A 46 16.72 -15.65 -12.17
N ASP A 47 17.00 -16.46 -11.13
CA ASP A 47 16.32 -17.75 -10.91
C ASP A 47 14.79 -17.62 -10.99
N ALA A 48 14.28 -16.43 -10.65
CA ALA A 48 12.88 -16.03 -10.79
C ALA A 48 12.36 -16.11 -12.24
N TRP A 49 13.18 -15.81 -13.26
CA TRP A 49 12.81 -15.92 -14.68
C TRP A 49 12.76 -17.38 -15.16
N ARG A 50 13.67 -18.24 -14.66
CA ARG A 50 13.61 -19.70 -14.93
C ARG A 50 12.41 -20.36 -14.26
N GLU A 51 11.94 -19.81 -13.15
CA GLU A 51 10.76 -20.31 -12.43
C GLU A 51 9.43 -19.81 -13.03
N TRP A 52 9.42 -18.66 -13.69
CA TRP A 52 8.22 -18.04 -14.24
C TRP A 52 7.45 -18.90 -15.27
N GLY A 53 8.11 -19.87 -15.91
CA GLY A 53 7.50 -20.85 -16.83
C GLY A 53 7.30 -22.26 -16.26
N LYS A 54 7.85 -22.56 -15.07
CA LYS A 54 7.68 -23.87 -14.44
C LYS A 54 6.27 -23.92 -13.85
N LYS A 55 5.38 -24.68 -14.49
CA LYS A 55 4.08 -25.03 -13.92
C LYS A 55 4.36 -25.67 -12.55
N THR A 56 4.02 -24.97 -11.47
CA THR A 56 3.97 -25.54 -10.12
C THR A 56 3.20 -26.84 -10.22
N SER A 57 3.82 -27.94 -9.77
CA SER A 57 3.37 -29.32 -10.02
C SER A 57 2.04 -29.70 -9.36
N SER A 58 1.35 -28.73 -8.78
CA SER A 58 -0.04 -28.82 -8.39
C SER A 58 -0.71 -27.49 -8.74
N PRO A 59 -1.77 -27.48 -9.58
CA PRO A 59 -2.77 -26.41 -9.50
C PRO A 59 -3.13 -26.21 -8.01
N PRO A 60 -3.44 -24.98 -7.55
CA PRO A 60 -4.02 -24.82 -6.23
C PRO A 60 -5.16 -25.83 -6.12
N GLU A 61 -5.06 -26.71 -5.13
CA GLU A 61 -5.98 -27.84 -4.96
C GLU A 61 -7.39 -27.26 -4.96
N PHE A 62 -8.14 -27.53 -6.02
CA PHE A 62 -9.49 -27.05 -6.18
C PHE A 62 -10.31 -27.75 -5.10
N ASP A 63 -10.47 -27.11 -3.95
CA ASP A 63 -11.28 -27.61 -2.86
C ASP A 63 -12.74 -27.56 -3.33
N PRO A 64 -13.36 -28.67 -3.72
CA PRO A 64 -14.72 -28.66 -4.22
C PRO A 64 -15.65 -28.11 -3.12
N PRO A 65 -16.78 -27.46 -3.47
CA PRO A 65 -17.71 -27.01 -2.46
C PRO A 65 -18.17 -28.20 -1.61
N PRO A 66 -18.32 -28.02 -0.28
CA PRO A 66 -18.93 -29.05 0.54
C PRO A 66 -20.29 -29.39 -0.07
N MET A 67 -20.48 -30.68 -0.39
CA MET A 67 -21.70 -31.18 -1.03
C MET A 67 -22.86 -31.28 -0.03
N ASP A 68 -22.58 -31.11 1.26
CA ASP A 68 -23.55 -31.21 2.34
C ASP A 68 -23.48 -29.99 3.27
N PHE A 69 -24.55 -29.19 3.24
CA PHE A 69 -24.75 -28.01 4.09
C PHE A 69 -25.71 -28.29 5.25
N SER A 70 -26.24 -29.52 5.37
CA SER A 70 -27.32 -29.83 6.32
C SER A 70 -26.88 -29.85 7.79
N ASP A 71 -25.60 -30.16 8.04
CA ASP A 71 -24.99 -30.19 9.37
C ASP A 71 -24.24 -28.89 9.74
N MET A 72 -24.12 -27.93 8.82
CA MET A 72 -23.36 -26.70 9.05
C MET A 72 -24.23 -25.60 9.69
N ASP A 73 -23.68 -24.90 10.67
CA ASP A 73 -24.31 -23.69 11.21
C ASP A 73 -24.35 -22.57 10.14
N PRO A 74 -25.42 -21.76 10.06
CA PRO A 74 -25.53 -20.66 9.11
C PRO A 74 -24.33 -19.69 9.07
N SER A 75 -23.63 -19.50 10.20
CA SER A 75 -22.41 -18.67 10.22
C SER A 75 -21.23 -19.32 9.47
N GLN A 76 -21.09 -20.65 9.55
CA GLN A 76 -20.04 -21.39 8.87
C GLN A 76 -20.31 -21.48 7.36
N MET A 77 -21.57 -21.67 6.97
CA MET A 77 -21.97 -21.63 5.56
C MET A 77 -21.62 -20.30 4.90
N GLN A 78 -21.86 -19.19 5.61
CA GLN A 78 -21.52 -17.85 5.13
C GLN A 78 -20.01 -17.65 4.97
N ALA A 79 -19.21 -18.16 5.91
CA ALA A 79 -17.75 -18.10 5.82
C ALA A 79 -17.22 -18.88 4.61
N GLU A 80 -17.77 -20.07 4.34
CA GLU A 80 -17.42 -20.86 3.14
C GLU A 80 -17.81 -20.16 1.84
N MET A 81 -18.99 -19.53 1.79
CA MET A 81 -19.40 -18.73 0.63
C MET A 81 -18.46 -17.53 0.38
N MET A 82 -17.98 -16.88 1.45
CA MET A 82 -17.06 -15.74 1.33
C MET A 82 -15.68 -16.14 0.81
N LYS A 83 -15.13 -17.27 1.26
CA LYS A 83 -13.85 -17.79 0.76
C LYS A 83 -13.83 -18.01 -0.75
N ARG A 84 -15.00 -18.25 -1.33
CA ARG A 84 -15.17 -18.66 -2.72
C ARG A 84 -15.76 -17.54 -3.59
N GLN A 85 -15.80 -16.29 -3.09
CA GLN A 85 -16.27 -15.15 -3.87
C GLN A 85 -15.18 -14.69 -4.85
N PHE A 86 -15.36 -14.96 -6.14
CA PHE A 86 -14.40 -14.58 -7.20
C PHE A 86 -14.83 -13.35 -8.02
N GLY A 87 -16.00 -12.76 -7.73
CA GLY A 87 -16.53 -11.61 -8.46
C GLY A 87 -16.19 -10.25 -7.84
N PRO A 88 -16.52 -9.13 -8.53
CA PRO A 88 -16.39 -7.80 -7.97
C PRO A 88 -17.18 -7.66 -6.68
N VAL A 89 -16.57 -7.01 -5.69
CA VAL A 89 -17.16 -6.77 -4.37
C VAL A 89 -17.17 -5.29 -4.10
N PHE A 90 -18.25 -4.80 -3.52
CA PHE A 90 -18.31 -3.45 -3.00
C PHE A 90 -18.87 -3.46 -1.58
N GLY A 91 -18.52 -2.44 -0.82
CA GLY A 91 -18.97 -2.31 0.55
C GLY A 91 -18.79 -0.90 1.09
N PHE A 92 -19.26 -0.72 2.31
CA PHE A 92 -19.23 0.54 3.02
C PHE A 92 -18.57 0.35 4.38
N ALA A 93 -17.57 1.15 4.69
CA ALA A 93 -16.97 1.25 6.00
C ALA A 93 -17.46 2.53 6.67
N LYS A 94 -18.25 2.38 7.74
CA LYS A 94 -18.64 3.47 8.62
C LYS A 94 -17.51 3.77 9.59
N LEU A 95 -17.21 5.06 9.72
CA LEU A 95 -16.16 5.58 10.58
C LEU A 95 -16.69 5.83 12.00
N ARG A 96 -15.80 5.78 12.99
CA ARG A 96 -16.13 6.04 14.39
C ARG A 96 -16.76 7.42 14.59
N LEU A 97 -17.90 7.45 15.25
CA LEU A 97 -18.62 8.68 15.59
C LEU A 97 -17.90 9.43 16.73
N GLY A 98 -17.90 10.76 16.69
CA GLY A 98 -17.32 11.61 17.75
C GLY A 98 -16.11 12.47 17.31
N THR A 99 -15.46 12.15 16.20
CA THR A 99 -14.46 13.05 15.60
C THR A 99 -15.14 13.95 14.57
N ARG A 100 -14.95 15.27 14.68
CA ARG A 100 -15.40 16.22 13.65
C ARG A 100 -14.58 15.97 12.38
N ARG A 101 -15.22 15.41 11.36
CA ARG A 101 -14.62 15.18 10.03
C ARG A 101 -15.29 16.07 9.00
N THR A 102 -14.55 16.41 7.95
CA THR A 102 -15.08 16.97 6.72
C THR A 102 -15.00 15.91 5.61
N SER A 103 -15.74 16.09 4.52
CA SER A 103 -15.65 15.18 3.38
C SER A 103 -14.23 15.05 2.82
N GLU A 104 -13.43 16.13 2.87
CA GLU A 104 -12.04 16.12 2.43
C GLU A 104 -11.16 15.22 3.31
N MET A 105 -11.31 15.31 4.64
CA MET A 105 -10.61 14.42 5.57
C MET A 105 -10.97 12.95 5.34
N VAL A 106 -12.23 12.65 5.02
CA VAL A 106 -12.66 11.27 4.72
C VAL A 106 -12.02 10.78 3.42
N SER A 107 -11.94 11.63 2.39
CA SER A 107 -11.23 11.32 1.15
C SER A 107 -9.74 11.07 1.39
N GLU A 108 -9.09 11.83 2.27
CA GLU A 108 -7.71 11.57 2.67
C GLU A 108 -7.55 10.21 3.37
N ILE A 109 -8.47 9.86 4.29
CA ILE A 109 -8.49 8.54 4.94
C ILE A 109 -8.66 7.44 3.89
N ALA A 110 -9.60 7.60 2.95
CA ALA A 110 -9.80 6.67 1.85
C ALA A 110 -8.53 6.51 0.99
N MET A 111 -7.84 7.60 0.67
CA MET A 111 -6.56 7.54 -0.03
C MET A 111 -5.48 6.82 0.78
N LYS A 112 -5.40 7.05 2.09
CA LYS A 112 -4.48 6.32 2.98
C LYS A 112 -4.78 4.83 3.00
N TRP A 113 -6.04 4.45 3.18
CA TRP A 113 -6.48 3.05 3.16
C TRP A 113 -6.23 2.39 1.81
N THR A 114 -6.40 3.09 0.70
CA THR A 114 -6.05 2.58 -0.64
C THR A 114 -4.55 2.29 -0.75
N LYS A 115 -3.70 3.18 -0.22
CA LYS A 115 -2.25 2.95 -0.21
C LYS A 115 -1.87 1.77 0.69
N LEU A 116 -2.46 1.68 1.89
CA LEU A 116 -2.20 0.60 2.84
C LEU A 116 -2.69 -0.76 2.34
N ALA A 117 -3.87 -0.82 1.74
CA ALA A 117 -4.37 -2.04 1.11
C ALA A 117 -3.44 -2.49 -0.01
N ARG A 118 -2.98 -1.56 -0.87
CA ARG A 118 -2.01 -1.86 -1.92
C ARG A 118 -0.68 -2.38 -1.36
N THR A 119 -0.20 -1.87 -0.23
CA THR A 119 1.01 -2.43 0.41
C THR A 119 0.81 -3.85 0.94
N GLY A 120 -0.42 -4.22 1.29
CA GLY A 120 -0.79 -5.58 1.65
C GLY A 120 -1.15 -6.48 0.47
N ALA A 121 -0.84 -6.07 -0.78
CA ALA A 121 -1.26 -6.75 -2.01
C ALA A 121 -2.79 -6.90 -2.20
N ILE A 122 -3.58 -6.16 -1.43
CA ILE A 122 -5.05 -6.14 -1.54
C ILE A 122 -5.43 -5.08 -2.58
N GLU A 123 -6.03 -5.50 -3.69
CA GLU A 123 -6.49 -4.63 -4.78
C GLU A 123 -7.85 -3.96 -4.48
N ALA A 124 -7.94 -3.25 -3.36
CA ALA A 124 -9.14 -2.49 -2.97
C ALA A 124 -8.98 -0.98 -3.26
N LYS A 125 -10.02 -0.37 -3.84
CA LYS A 125 -10.12 1.07 -4.05
C LYS A 125 -11.12 1.68 -3.07
N PHE A 126 -10.68 2.64 -2.26
CA PHE A 126 -11.53 3.34 -1.32
C PHE A 126 -11.85 4.75 -1.82
N MET A 127 -13.09 5.19 -1.59
CA MET A 127 -13.60 6.50 -1.97
C MET A 127 -14.45 7.06 -0.83
N GLY A 128 -14.31 8.35 -0.53
CA GLY A 128 -15.19 9.04 0.41
C GLY A 128 -16.62 9.09 -0.16
N PHE A 129 -17.59 8.54 0.56
CA PHE A 129 -19.01 8.59 0.17
C PHE A 129 -19.75 9.69 0.94
N ASP A 130 -19.49 9.79 2.25
CA ASP A 130 -20.06 10.80 3.13
C ASP A 130 -19.06 11.15 4.26
N VAL A 131 -19.40 12.11 5.13
CA VAL A 131 -18.56 12.60 6.25
C VAL A 131 -18.23 11.50 7.28
N SER A 132 -19.00 10.42 7.30
CA SER A 132 -18.80 9.27 8.20
C SER A 132 -18.67 7.94 7.47
N THR A 133 -18.71 7.90 6.14
CA THR A 133 -18.78 6.65 5.38
C THR A 133 -17.79 6.65 4.22
N ILE A 134 -16.98 5.60 4.15
CA ILE A 134 -16.08 5.31 3.04
C ILE A 134 -16.67 4.14 2.26
N MET A 135 -16.84 4.31 0.96
CA MET A 135 -17.18 3.20 0.06
C MET A 135 -15.89 2.55 -0.43
N PHE A 136 -15.90 1.24 -0.62
CA PHE A 136 -14.81 0.54 -1.28
C PHE A 136 -15.32 -0.42 -2.34
N THR A 137 -14.47 -0.64 -3.33
CA THR A 137 -14.70 -1.58 -4.42
C THR A 137 -13.45 -2.42 -4.63
N MET A 138 -13.62 -3.71 -4.90
CA MET A 138 -12.56 -4.67 -5.14
C MET A 138 -12.94 -5.47 -6.38
N GLU A 139 -12.03 -5.57 -7.34
CA GLU A 139 -12.30 -6.28 -8.60
C GLU A 139 -12.26 -7.80 -8.41
N LYS A 140 -11.34 -8.28 -7.56
CA LYS A 140 -11.17 -9.69 -7.20
C LYS A 140 -11.69 -9.93 -5.79
N GLY A 141 -12.78 -10.67 -5.63
CA GLY A 141 -13.36 -10.98 -4.32
C GLY A 141 -12.55 -11.93 -3.41
N GLN A 142 -11.42 -12.45 -3.90
CA GLN A 142 -10.60 -13.44 -3.19
C GLN A 142 -10.08 -12.89 -1.85
N ASP A 143 -9.69 -11.62 -1.83
CA ASP A 143 -9.05 -10.99 -0.66
C ASP A 143 -10.07 -10.33 0.29
N THR A 144 -11.34 -10.70 0.22
CA THR A 144 -12.41 -10.11 1.05
C THR A 144 -12.19 -10.32 2.54
N LEU A 145 -11.66 -11.47 2.94
CA LEU A 145 -11.35 -11.78 4.34
C LEU A 145 -10.18 -10.93 4.86
N GLU A 146 -9.13 -10.80 4.06
CA GLU A 146 -7.98 -9.95 4.40
C GLU A 146 -8.38 -8.48 4.47
N LEU A 147 -9.21 -8.03 3.54
CA LEU A 147 -9.76 -6.68 3.52
C LEU A 147 -10.62 -6.40 4.77
N LYS A 148 -11.45 -7.36 5.19
CA LYS A 148 -12.23 -7.27 6.42
C LYS A 148 -11.30 -7.09 7.63
N ASP A 149 -10.29 -7.92 7.76
CA ASP A 149 -9.36 -7.89 8.90
C ASP A 149 -8.52 -6.60 8.89
N PHE A 150 -8.07 -6.17 7.71
CA PHE A 150 -7.40 -4.90 7.49
C PHE A 150 -8.29 -3.73 7.94
N LEU A 151 -9.54 -3.67 7.47
CA LEU A 151 -10.45 -2.60 7.85
C LEU A 151 -10.78 -2.61 9.34
N LEU A 152 -11.02 -3.78 9.93
CA LEU A 152 -11.25 -3.92 11.36
C LEU A 152 -10.01 -3.61 12.20
N SER A 153 -8.80 -3.63 11.62
CA SER A 153 -7.60 -3.18 12.32
C SER A 153 -7.51 -1.66 12.43
N GLN A 154 -8.08 -0.92 11.47
CA GLN A 154 -7.99 0.55 11.43
C GLN A 154 -8.79 1.19 12.58
N PRO A 155 -8.18 2.09 13.38
CA PRO A 155 -8.84 2.70 14.53
C PRO A 155 -10.02 3.60 14.14
N GLU A 156 -10.04 4.11 12.91
CA GLU A 156 -11.13 4.94 12.40
C GLU A 156 -12.35 4.13 11.97
N ALA A 157 -12.20 2.83 11.68
CA ALA A 157 -13.30 1.96 11.27
C ALA A 157 -14.16 1.54 12.47
N TYR A 158 -15.48 1.57 12.28
CA TYR A 158 -16.46 1.15 13.28
C TYR A 158 -17.27 -0.05 12.82
N GLU A 159 -17.95 0.08 11.68
CA GLU A 159 -18.82 -0.95 11.12
C GLU A 159 -18.54 -1.08 9.63
N ILE A 160 -18.44 -2.31 9.13
CA ILE A 160 -18.18 -2.59 7.72
C ILE A 160 -19.34 -3.38 7.17
N LYS A 161 -19.93 -2.92 6.08
CA LYS A 161 -21.01 -3.59 5.36
C LYS A 161 -20.47 -4.10 4.03
N MET A 162 -20.57 -5.41 3.80
CA MET A 162 -20.22 -6.07 2.53
C MET A 162 -21.45 -6.84 2.05
N GLY A 163 -22.12 -6.34 1.02
CA GLY A 163 -23.44 -6.86 0.62
C GLY A 163 -24.43 -6.79 1.79
N ASP A 164 -24.93 -7.96 2.21
CA ASP A 164 -25.88 -8.09 3.34
C ASP A 164 -25.18 -8.37 4.68
N GLN A 165 -23.86 -8.53 4.69
CA GLN A 165 -23.10 -8.85 5.89
C GLN A 165 -22.58 -7.59 6.58
N LEU A 166 -22.65 -7.59 7.91
CA LEU A 166 -22.21 -6.50 8.78
C LEU A 166 -21.13 -7.01 9.73
N PHE A 167 -19.94 -6.44 9.63
CA PHE A 167 -18.80 -6.74 10.47
C PHE A 167 -18.53 -5.60 11.44
N ARG A 168 -18.28 -5.96 12.70
CA ARG A 168 -17.96 -5.04 13.79
C ARG A 168 -16.87 -5.66 14.66
N ARG A 169 -16.15 -4.81 15.41
CA ARG A 169 -15.24 -5.30 16.45
C ARG A 169 -16.06 -5.94 17.58
N PRO A 170 -15.55 -7.02 18.20
CA PRO A 170 -16.26 -7.68 19.29
C PRO A 170 -16.49 -6.68 20.44
N GLY A 171 -17.75 -6.50 20.83
CA GLY A 171 -18.17 -5.61 21.91
C GLY A 171 -18.67 -4.22 21.50
N ASP A 172 -18.53 -3.81 20.23
CA ASP A 172 -19.04 -2.52 19.76
C ASP A 172 -20.57 -2.59 19.48
N PRO A 173 -21.39 -1.65 20.04
CA PRO A 173 -22.82 -1.60 19.77
C PRO A 173 -23.13 -1.32 18.27
N PRO A 174 -24.38 -1.45 17.83
CA PRO A 174 -24.74 -1.10 16.45
C PRO A 174 -24.51 0.39 16.18
N PHE A 175 -24.05 0.73 14.98
CA PHE A 175 -23.78 2.13 14.62
C PHE A 175 -25.02 3.02 14.81
N GLU A 176 -26.20 2.51 14.47
CA GLU A 176 -27.45 3.25 14.57
C GLU A 176 -27.75 3.68 16.00
N GLU A 177 -27.59 2.78 16.97
CA GLU A 177 -27.82 3.09 18.39
C GLU A 177 -26.87 4.17 18.91
N VAL A 178 -25.61 4.15 18.46
CA VAL A 178 -24.62 5.17 18.86
C VAL A 178 -24.95 6.51 18.19
N PHE A 179 -25.38 6.47 16.93
CA PHE A 179 -25.78 7.65 16.18
C PHE A 179 -27.00 8.32 16.81
N GLU A 180 -28.03 7.56 17.16
CA GLU A 180 -29.23 8.04 17.85
C GLU A 180 -28.91 8.65 19.22
N LYS A 181 -28.04 8.00 20.02
CA LYS A 181 -27.60 8.52 21.32
C LYS A 181 -26.91 9.88 21.15
N LEU A 182 -26.01 10.01 20.18
CA LEU A 182 -25.31 11.27 19.91
C LEU A 182 -26.24 12.38 19.43
N GLN A 183 -27.23 12.06 18.59
CA GLN A 183 -28.25 13.03 18.17
C GLN A 183 -29.10 13.50 19.36
N THR A 184 -29.54 12.55 20.21
CA THR A 184 -30.34 12.86 21.40
C THR A 184 -29.56 13.75 22.38
N GLU A 185 -28.28 13.45 22.62
CA GLU A 185 -27.41 14.30 23.44
C GLU A 185 -27.21 15.69 22.86
N LYS A 186 -27.04 15.81 21.54
CA LYS A 186 -26.89 17.10 20.86
C LYS A 186 -28.16 17.95 21.02
N ASN A 187 -29.33 17.37 20.74
CA ASN A 187 -30.62 18.04 20.90
C ASN A 187 -30.86 18.46 22.36
N LYS A 188 -30.47 17.62 23.33
CA LYS A 188 -30.55 17.96 24.75
C LYS A 188 -29.66 19.16 25.09
N LYS A 189 -28.38 19.15 24.68
CA LYS A 189 -27.45 20.26 24.93
C LYS A 189 -27.94 21.57 24.32
N GLU A 190 -28.45 21.53 23.10
CA GLU A 190 -29.01 22.69 22.39
C GLU A 190 -30.23 23.27 23.13
N SER A 191 -31.14 22.42 23.62
CA SER A 191 -32.28 22.86 24.43
C SER A 191 -31.88 23.51 25.77
N THR A 192 -30.81 23.03 26.42
CA THR A 192 -30.27 23.67 27.64
C THR A 192 -29.61 25.01 27.36
N ASN A 193 -28.96 25.18 26.20
CA ASN A 193 -28.26 26.42 25.87
C ASN A 193 -29.24 27.54 25.54
N VAL A 194 -30.29 27.25 24.76
CA VAL A 194 -31.38 28.21 24.49
C VAL A 194 -32.03 28.69 25.78
N LYS A 195 -32.26 27.77 26.74
CA LYS A 195 -32.87 28.11 28.03
C LYS A 195 -31.96 28.92 28.95
N ALA A 196 -30.64 28.83 28.77
CA ALA A 196 -29.67 29.63 29.54
C ALA A 196 -29.47 31.03 28.94
N GLU A 197 -29.56 31.17 27.62
CA GLU A 197 -29.50 32.46 26.92
C GLU A 197 -30.78 33.29 27.17
N GLU A 198 -31.98 32.69 27.13
CA GLU A 198 -33.24 33.39 27.48
C GLU A 198 -33.22 33.94 28.92
N MET A 199 -32.65 33.22 29.89
CA MET A 199 -32.57 33.72 31.27
C MET A 199 -31.52 34.84 31.46
N HIS A 200 -30.56 34.97 30.55
CA HIS A 200 -29.54 36.02 30.61
C HIS A 200 -29.98 37.32 29.94
N GLU A 201 -31.00 37.28 29.07
CA GLU A 201 -31.53 38.44 28.36
C GLU A 201 -32.69 39.16 29.11
N GLU A 202 -33.23 38.54 30.17
CA GLU A 202 -34.33 39.08 30.99
C GLU A 202 -33.88 39.77 32.32
N LEU A 203 -32.59 40.06 32.51
CA LEU A 203 -32.05 40.78 33.68
C LEU A 203 -31.40 42.12 33.30
#